data_AF-A0A415ZLI4-F1
#
_entry.id   AF-A0A415ZLI4-F1
#
_cell.length_a   1.000
_cell.length_b   1.000
_cell.length_c   1.000
_cell.angle_alpha   90.00
_cell.angle_beta   90.00
_cell.angle_gamma   90.00
#
_symmetry.space_group_name_H-M   'P 1'
#
loop_
_entity.id
_entity.type
_entity.pdbx_description
1 polymer ?
#
loop_
_entity_poly.entity_id
_entity_poly.type
_entity_poly.pdbx_seq_one_letter_code
_entity_poly.pdbx_strand_id
1 'polypeptide(L)'
;MKTQYGFTLMTIGEFETWLTQQKVTRRITVIQEHHTWSPCYKQFNGSNHLQLQKNMRDYHVNRAGYADIAQNFTVFPDGMICTGRSMNVAPAGCRGANTNGICIENLGNFDVSCDKMNAAQKDVIVRMAAALLKKFKLSPETGITYHAWWTDDGKSLGTYVASRSCKTCPGTAFFGGNTRASYDKNLKPLIVKAMNGTYNVPVKEEEEVTQEQFNKMMDTYLAGLAKQQPCSWSETARKWAEGIGLIKGDDKGNKNYKSFCTREQMVQFLYRFKDMK
;
A
#
# COMPACT_ATOMS: atom_id res chain seq x y z
N MET A 1 10.13 -9.11 -7.48
CA MET A 1 11.11 -8.62 -6.48
C MET A 1 12.06 -7.65 -7.14
N LYS A 2 12.43 -6.55 -6.46
CA LYS A 2 13.41 -5.55 -6.93
C LYS A 2 14.48 -5.35 -5.87
N THR A 3 15.76 -5.43 -6.23
CA THR A 3 16.88 -5.26 -5.27
C THR A 3 17.68 -3.99 -5.58
N GLN A 4 17.93 -3.18 -4.56
CA GLN A 4 18.78 -1.98 -4.66
C GLN A 4 19.33 -1.61 -3.28
N TYR A 5 20.53 -1.02 -3.22
CA TYR A 5 21.19 -0.58 -1.98
C TYR A 5 21.39 -1.68 -0.91
N GLY A 6 21.36 -2.96 -1.31
CA GLY A 6 21.42 -4.11 -0.40
C GLY A 6 20.06 -4.52 0.19
N PHE A 7 18.96 -3.91 -0.26
CA PHE A 7 17.61 -4.25 0.15
C PHE A 7 16.80 -4.86 -0.98
N THR A 8 15.87 -5.75 -0.65
CA THR A 8 14.93 -6.37 -1.60
C THR A 8 13.52 -5.92 -1.27
N LEU A 9 12.85 -5.35 -2.27
CA LEU A 9 11.44 -4.97 -2.27
C LEU A 9 10.61 -6.09 -2.90
N MET A 10 9.52 -6.47 -2.23
CA MET A 10 8.69 -7.61 -2.60
C MET A 10 7.22 -7.38 -2.26
N THR A 11 6.32 -8.04 -3.01
CA THR A 11 4.91 -8.13 -2.62
C THR A 11 4.75 -9.14 -1.48
N ILE A 12 3.57 -9.18 -0.84
CA ILE A 12 3.29 -10.17 0.21
C ILE A 12 3.40 -11.62 -0.28
N GLY A 13 2.93 -11.94 -1.50
CA GLY A 13 3.06 -13.29 -2.05
C GLY A 13 4.51 -13.70 -2.37
N GLU A 14 5.31 -12.73 -2.85
CA GLU A 14 6.74 -12.92 -3.03
C GLU A 14 7.45 -13.12 -1.67
N PHE A 15 7.07 -12.35 -0.64
CA PHE A 15 7.60 -12.50 0.72
C PHE A 15 7.29 -13.85 1.32
N GLU A 16 6.05 -14.33 1.24
CA GLU A 16 5.65 -15.64 1.78
C GLU A 16 6.51 -16.76 1.15
N THR A 17 6.72 -16.71 -0.16
CA THR A 17 7.59 -17.66 -0.88
C THR A 17 9.05 -17.51 -0.45
N TRP A 18 9.59 -16.28 -0.50
CA TRP A 18 10.97 -15.96 -0.14
C TRP A 18 11.30 -16.38 1.30
N LEU A 19 10.36 -16.17 2.23
CA LEU A 19 10.50 -16.46 3.65
C LEU A 19 10.73 -17.96 3.90
N THR A 20 10.06 -18.85 3.15
CA THR A 20 10.28 -20.30 3.28
C THR A 20 11.71 -20.72 2.94
N GLN A 21 12.36 -20.01 2.02
CA GLN A 21 13.71 -20.29 1.54
C GLN A 21 14.80 -19.78 2.49
N GLN A 22 14.46 -18.89 3.44
CA GLN A 22 15.45 -18.29 4.33
C GLN A 22 15.92 -19.26 5.42
N LYS A 23 17.24 -19.47 5.50
CA LYS A 23 17.89 -20.19 6.59
C LYS A 23 18.19 -19.25 7.76
N VAL A 24 17.41 -19.36 8.82
CA VAL A 24 17.59 -18.60 10.06
C VAL A 24 18.16 -19.53 11.13
N THR A 25 19.35 -19.22 11.63
CA THR A 25 20.12 -20.06 12.57
C THR A 25 19.98 -19.60 14.02
N ARG A 26 19.62 -18.33 14.27
CA ARG A 26 19.34 -17.86 15.63
C ARG A 26 17.94 -18.23 16.09
N ARG A 27 17.77 -18.33 17.41
CA ARG A 27 16.47 -18.54 18.04
C ARG A 27 15.61 -17.27 17.88
N ILE A 28 14.39 -17.44 17.39
CA ILE A 28 13.37 -16.39 17.32
C ILE A 28 12.24 -16.74 18.28
N THR A 29 11.83 -15.79 19.11
CA THR A 29 10.74 -15.97 20.07
C THR A 29 9.66 -14.91 20.00
N VAL A 30 9.91 -13.79 19.29
CA VAL A 30 8.98 -12.67 19.25
C VAL A 30 9.09 -11.89 17.94
N ILE A 31 7.97 -11.43 17.43
CA ILE A 31 7.86 -10.47 16.33
C ILE A 31 7.44 -9.12 16.94
N GLN A 32 8.20 -8.07 16.65
CA GLN A 32 7.97 -6.73 17.17
C GLN A 32 7.25 -5.91 16.10
N GLU A 33 6.10 -5.34 16.44
CA GLU A 33 5.41 -4.37 15.60
C GLU A 33 5.81 -2.94 16.00
N HIS A 34 6.25 -2.17 15.01
CA HIS A 34 6.63 -0.77 15.15
C HIS A 34 5.96 0.09 14.10
N HIS A 35 6.01 1.41 14.32
CA HIS A 35 5.76 2.39 13.28
C HIS A 35 6.99 3.28 13.13
N THR A 36 7.26 3.73 11.92
CA THR A 36 8.41 4.61 11.69
C THR A 36 8.26 5.93 12.43
N TRP A 37 7.03 6.43 12.61
CA TRP A 37 6.65 7.79 13.02
C TRP A 37 7.14 8.86 12.02
N SER A 38 8.42 8.80 11.62
CA SER A 38 9.03 9.52 10.52
C SER A 38 10.09 8.63 9.84
N PRO A 39 10.04 8.39 8.52
CA PRO A 39 9.07 8.92 7.54
C PRO A 39 7.65 8.41 7.80
N CYS A 40 6.63 9.22 7.57
CA CYS A 40 5.23 8.82 7.60
C CYS A 40 4.65 8.80 6.18
N TYR A 41 3.33 8.65 6.02
CA TYR A 41 2.71 8.61 4.69
C TYR A 41 3.05 9.85 3.84
N LYS A 42 3.22 11.02 4.48
CA LYS A 42 3.57 12.27 3.79
C LYS A 42 4.87 12.19 2.98
N GLN A 43 5.83 11.36 3.40
CA GLN A 43 7.10 11.19 2.72
C GLN A 43 7.08 10.05 1.68
N PHE A 44 5.98 9.29 1.60
CA PHE A 44 5.84 8.20 0.64
C PHE A 44 5.13 8.66 -0.63
N ASN A 45 5.75 8.43 -1.79
CA ASN A 45 5.23 8.88 -3.09
C ASN A 45 4.85 7.74 -4.05
N GLY A 46 4.74 6.50 -3.54
CA GLY A 46 4.39 5.33 -4.33
C GLY A 46 5.53 4.73 -5.15
N SER A 47 6.71 5.36 -5.21
CA SER A 47 7.85 4.87 -6.01
C SER A 47 9.20 4.93 -5.28
N ASN A 48 9.25 5.57 -4.12
CA ASN A 48 10.48 5.86 -3.38
C ASN A 48 10.82 4.84 -2.28
N HIS A 49 10.27 3.62 -2.29
CA HIS A 49 10.45 2.61 -1.24
C HIS A 49 11.91 2.36 -0.86
N LEU A 50 12.72 1.97 -1.85
CA LEU A 50 14.13 1.63 -1.64
C LEU A 50 14.96 2.87 -1.27
N GLN A 51 14.54 4.06 -1.70
CA GLN A 51 15.17 5.31 -1.31
C GLN A 51 14.85 5.66 0.15
N LEU A 52 13.60 5.51 0.60
CA LEU A 52 13.22 5.69 2.00
C LEU A 52 13.91 4.67 2.89
N GLN A 53 14.02 3.41 2.46
CA GLN A 53 14.76 2.37 3.17
C GLN A 53 16.23 2.75 3.36
N LYS A 54 16.88 3.21 2.28
CA LYS A 54 18.25 3.74 2.34
C LYS A 54 18.37 4.92 3.29
N ASN A 55 17.47 5.90 3.20
CA ASN A 55 17.52 7.09 4.05
C ASN A 55 17.35 6.73 5.54
N MET A 56 16.46 5.78 5.86
CA MET A 56 16.32 5.26 7.23
C MET A 56 17.58 4.54 7.70
N ARG A 57 18.22 3.73 6.87
CA ARG A 57 19.54 3.14 7.20
C ARG A 57 20.57 4.23 7.47
N ASP A 58 20.70 5.19 6.57
CA ASP A 58 21.71 6.25 6.68
C ASP A 58 21.49 7.09 7.95
N TYR A 59 20.24 7.36 8.33
CA TYR A 59 19.92 7.99 9.61
C TYR A 59 20.35 7.11 10.79
N HIS A 60 19.98 5.83 10.79
CA HIS A 60 20.35 4.90 11.87
C HIS A 60 21.87 4.76 12.04
N VAL A 61 22.62 4.69 10.94
CA VAL A 61 24.08 4.57 10.99
C VAL A 61 24.72 5.88 11.42
N ASN A 62 24.38 6.99 10.75
CA ASN A 62 25.11 8.25 10.93
C ASN A 62 24.63 9.08 12.13
N ARG A 63 23.42 8.85 12.64
CA ARG A 63 22.84 9.61 13.76
C ARG A 63 22.62 8.78 15.00
N ALA A 64 22.20 7.52 14.87
CA ALA A 64 21.93 6.64 16.01
C ALA A 64 23.09 5.69 16.36
N GLY A 65 24.17 5.69 15.56
CA GLY A 65 25.36 4.86 15.81
C GLY A 65 25.11 3.36 15.63
N TYR A 66 24.07 2.99 14.89
CA TYR A 66 23.77 1.59 14.62
C TYR A 66 24.66 1.04 13.51
N ALA A 67 24.96 -0.26 13.55
CA ALA A 67 25.73 -0.91 12.49
C ALA A 67 24.97 -0.97 11.14
N ASP A 68 23.64 -0.91 11.19
CA ASP A 68 22.72 -0.96 10.04
C ASP A 68 21.34 -0.41 10.47
N ILE A 69 20.40 -0.33 9.54
CA ILE A 69 18.99 0.00 9.77
C ILE A 69 18.40 -0.78 10.95
N ALA A 70 17.55 -0.20 11.80
CA ALA A 70 17.16 -0.84 13.06
C ALA A 70 16.35 -2.13 12.88
N GLN A 71 15.42 -2.14 11.93
CA GLN A 71 14.43 -3.18 11.72
C GLN A 71 14.90 -4.29 10.78
N ASN A 72 14.24 -5.46 10.85
CA ASN A 72 14.47 -6.54 9.89
C ASN A 72 13.65 -6.35 8.62
N PHE A 73 12.48 -5.71 8.72
CA PHE A 73 11.58 -5.49 7.60
C PHE A 73 10.85 -4.16 7.73
N THR A 74 10.49 -3.57 6.59
CA THR A 74 9.62 -2.40 6.52
C THR A 74 8.41 -2.69 5.64
N VAL A 75 7.22 -2.34 6.11
CA VAL A 75 5.97 -2.45 5.36
C VAL A 75 5.49 -1.07 4.91
N PHE A 76 5.29 -0.89 3.61
CA PHE A 76 4.92 0.38 2.99
C PHE A 76 3.40 0.54 2.82
N PRO A 77 2.91 1.79 2.66
CA PRO A 77 1.48 2.07 2.55
C PRO A 77 0.79 1.37 1.37
N ASP A 78 1.51 1.04 0.30
CA ASP A 78 0.97 0.35 -0.87
C ASP A 78 1.02 -1.18 -0.76
N GLY A 79 1.39 -1.72 0.40
CA GLY A 79 1.47 -3.15 0.64
C GLY A 79 2.78 -3.80 0.19
N MET A 80 3.80 -3.01 -0.17
CA MET A 80 5.13 -3.55 -0.45
C MET A 80 5.91 -3.80 0.84
N ILE A 81 6.70 -4.88 0.87
CA ILE A 81 7.62 -5.23 1.96
C ILE A 81 9.05 -4.99 1.47
N CYS A 82 9.87 -4.34 2.28
CA CYS A 82 11.30 -4.18 2.02
C CYS A 82 12.13 -4.84 3.13
N THR A 83 13.19 -5.56 2.75
CA THR A 83 14.14 -6.10 3.73
C THR A 83 14.94 -4.98 4.40
N GLY A 84 15.31 -5.18 5.66
CA GLY A 84 16.27 -4.39 6.41
C GLY A 84 17.43 -5.28 6.86
N ARG A 85 17.70 -5.31 8.17
CA ARG A 85 18.68 -6.24 8.77
C ARG A 85 18.33 -7.69 8.46
N SER A 86 19.37 -8.48 8.18
CA SER A 86 19.26 -9.95 8.08
C SER A 86 18.51 -10.53 9.27
N MET A 87 17.64 -11.53 9.02
CA MET A 87 16.94 -12.24 10.10
C MET A 87 17.90 -13.01 11.03
N ASN A 88 19.17 -13.21 10.65
CA ASN A 88 20.21 -13.78 11.51
C ASN A 88 20.93 -12.74 12.38
N VAL A 89 20.54 -11.47 12.29
CA VAL A 89 21.04 -10.38 13.12
C VAL A 89 19.87 -9.82 13.93
N ALA A 90 20.08 -9.64 15.23
CA ALA A 90 19.07 -9.04 16.10
C ALA A 90 18.75 -7.61 15.63
N PRO A 91 17.46 -7.20 15.61
CA PRO A 91 17.09 -5.82 15.35
C PRO A 91 17.60 -4.90 16.46
N ALA A 92 17.59 -3.60 16.19
CA ALA A 92 17.76 -2.54 17.19
C ALA A 92 16.43 -1.81 17.43
N GLY A 93 15.31 -2.55 17.40
CA GLY A 93 13.95 -2.01 17.47
C GLY A 93 13.51 -1.72 18.90
N CYS A 94 13.49 -2.73 19.78
CA CYS A 94 12.94 -2.64 21.14
C CYS A 94 13.91 -3.25 22.17
N ARG A 95 14.44 -2.43 23.07
CA ARG A 95 15.32 -2.89 24.16
C ARG A 95 14.57 -3.93 25.01
N GLY A 96 15.23 -5.03 25.37
CA GLY A 96 14.61 -6.17 26.06
C GLY A 96 13.99 -7.22 25.12
N ALA A 97 13.60 -6.86 23.89
CA ALA A 97 13.01 -7.77 22.91
C ALA A 97 13.90 -8.07 21.70
N ASN A 98 15.07 -7.44 21.58
CA ASN A 98 15.91 -7.51 20.38
C ASN A 98 16.57 -8.88 20.15
N THR A 99 17.18 -9.48 21.18
CA THR A 99 18.06 -10.67 21.04
C THR A 99 17.41 -11.79 20.21
N ASN A 100 16.17 -12.14 20.53
CA ASN A 100 15.38 -13.18 19.84
C ASN A 100 14.19 -12.60 19.05
N GLY A 101 14.23 -11.29 18.75
CA GLY A 101 13.15 -10.58 18.07
C GLY A 101 13.34 -10.48 16.56
N ILE A 102 12.25 -10.40 15.81
CA ILE A 102 12.22 -9.89 14.44
C ILE A 102 11.44 -8.58 14.48
N CYS A 103 12.01 -7.48 13.97
CA CYS A 103 11.34 -6.18 13.96
C CYS A 103 10.70 -5.88 12.61
N ILE A 104 9.40 -5.59 12.62
CA ILE A 104 8.63 -5.06 11.50
C ILE A 104 8.37 -3.58 11.77
N GLU A 105 8.87 -2.74 10.87
CA GLU A 105 8.67 -1.30 10.91
C GLU A 105 7.60 -0.90 9.90
N ASN A 106 6.42 -0.52 10.39
CA ASN A 106 5.32 -0.13 9.51
C ASN A 106 5.46 1.35 9.17
N LEU A 107 5.69 1.68 7.89
CA LEU A 107 5.88 3.06 7.48
C LEU A 107 4.60 3.85 7.69
N GLY A 108 4.65 4.81 8.61
CA GLY A 108 3.53 5.65 8.99
C GLY A 108 3.65 6.21 10.40
N ASN A 109 2.79 7.18 10.71
CA ASN A 109 2.52 7.63 12.06
C ASN A 109 1.10 7.23 12.46
N PHE A 110 0.93 6.06 13.05
CA PHE A 110 -0.37 5.55 13.49
C PHE A 110 -0.77 5.96 14.91
N ASP A 111 -0.34 7.13 15.38
CA ASP A 111 -1.00 7.77 16.52
C ASP A 111 -2.37 8.34 16.11
N VAL A 112 -3.26 8.52 17.08
CA VAL A 112 -4.60 9.08 16.86
C VAL A 112 -4.49 10.42 16.10
N SER A 113 -5.37 10.62 15.12
CA SER A 113 -5.42 11.81 14.24
C SER A 113 -4.23 12.00 13.29
N CYS A 114 -3.35 11.02 13.15
CA CYS A 114 -2.26 11.02 12.17
C CYS A 114 -2.60 10.14 10.95
N ASP A 115 -1.70 9.26 10.51
CA ASP A 115 -1.93 8.41 9.34
C ASP A 115 -3.03 7.37 9.63
N LYS A 116 -3.98 7.27 8.70
CA LYS A 116 -4.97 6.19 8.70
C LYS A 116 -4.40 5.03 7.89
N MET A 117 -4.04 3.94 8.58
CA MET A 117 -3.55 2.73 7.93
C MET A 117 -4.59 2.20 6.93
N ASN A 118 -4.20 2.14 5.66
CA ASN A 118 -5.09 1.74 4.57
C ASN A 118 -5.23 0.21 4.49
N ALA A 119 -6.15 -0.27 3.65
CA ALA A 119 -6.44 -1.69 3.48
C ALA A 119 -5.23 -2.51 3.02
N ALA A 120 -4.43 -1.98 2.08
CA ALA A 120 -3.26 -2.68 1.54
C ALA A 120 -2.17 -2.91 2.61
N GLN A 121 -1.86 -1.88 3.39
CA GLN A 121 -0.89 -2.02 4.48
C GLN A 121 -1.42 -2.93 5.60
N LYS A 122 -2.72 -2.85 5.94
CA LYS A 122 -3.36 -3.75 6.92
C LYS A 122 -3.25 -5.22 6.51
N ASP A 123 -3.57 -5.55 5.25
CA ASP A 123 -3.47 -6.91 4.71
C ASP A 123 -2.05 -7.47 4.90
N VAL A 124 -1.06 -6.68 4.50
CA VAL A 124 0.34 -7.11 4.51
C VAL A 124 0.85 -7.29 5.93
N ILE A 125 0.53 -6.40 6.87
CA ILE A 125 0.93 -6.56 8.29
C ILE A 125 0.37 -7.87 8.85
N VAL A 126 -0.92 -8.12 8.64
CA VAL A 126 -1.59 -9.35 9.14
C VAL A 126 -0.94 -10.60 8.56
N ARG A 127 -0.78 -10.65 7.22
CA ARG A 127 -0.23 -11.83 6.53
C ARG A 127 1.25 -12.04 6.83
N MET A 128 2.03 -10.97 6.91
CA MET A 128 3.45 -11.02 7.24
C MET A 128 3.67 -11.53 8.67
N ALA A 129 2.93 -11.00 9.65
CA ALA A 129 2.97 -11.48 11.02
C ALA A 129 2.59 -12.97 11.09
N ALA A 130 1.50 -13.38 10.43
CA ALA A 130 1.09 -14.78 10.38
C ALA A 130 2.16 -15.70 9.74
N ALA A 131 2.78 -15.28 8.64
CA ALA A 131 3.82 -16.04 7.95
C ALA A 131 5.09 -16.20 8.82
N LEU A 132 5.49 -15.14 9.54
CA LEU A 132 6.62 -15.18 10.47
C LEU A 132 6.33 -16.06 11.68
N LEU A 133 5.15 -15.93 12.30
CA LEU A 133 4.73 -16.80 13.41
C LEU A 133 4.73 -18.27 13.00
N LYS A 134 4.20 -18.59 11.80
CA LYS A 134 4.26 -19.94 11.23
C LYS A 134 5.69 -20.43 11.05
N LYS A 135 6.56 -19.65 10.40
CA LYS A 135 7.96 -20.03 10.15
C LYS A 135 8.69 -20.40 11.44
N PHE A 136 8.48 -19.62 12.49
CA PHE A 136 9.18 -19.79 13.76
C PHE A 136 8.40 -20.59 14.81
N LYS A 137 7.24 -21.16 14.42
CA LYS A 137 6.38 -21.98 15.30
C LYS A 137 5.96 -21.23 16.58
N LEU A 138 5.63 -19.95 16.44
CA LEU A 138 5.18 -19.08 17.52
C LEU A 138 3.66 -18.98 17.50
N SER A 139 3.05 -18.74 18.67
CA SER A 139 1.61 -18.50 18.77
C SER A 139 1.30 -16.99 18.78
N PRO A 140 0.15 -16.54 18.26
CA PRO A 140 -0.29 -15.14 18.35
C PRO A 140 -0.46 -14.62 19.79
N GLU A 141 -0.63 -15.50 20.78
CA GLU A 141 -0.80 -15.11 22.19
C GLU A 141 0.47 -14.51 22.80
N THR A 142 1.64 -15.01 22.39
CA THR A 142 2.94 -14.68 23.00
C THR A 142 4.02 -14.27 22.01
N GLY A 143 3.83 -14.59 20.73
CA GLY A 143 4.80 -14.36 19.66
C GLY A 143 4.78 -12.95 19.07
N ILE A 144 3.86 -12.08 19.48
CA ILE A 144 3.79 -10.67 19.04
C ILE A 144 4.03 -9.77 20.25
N THR A 145 4.79 -8.70 20.02
CA THR A 145 4.95 -7.61 20.98
C THR A 145 4.91 -6.27 20.29
N TYR A 146 4.39 -5.25 20.97
CA TYR A 146 4.48 -3.86 20.53
C TYR A 146 5.61 -3.17 21.30
N HIS A 147 6.29 -2.20 20.68
CA HIS A 147 7.32 -1.42 21.36
C HIS A 147 6.78 -0.74 22.64
N ALA A 148 5.55 -0.24 22.59
CA ALA A 148 4.82 0.35 23.69
C ALA A 148 4.68 -0.56 24.92
N TRP A 149 4.91 -1.87 24.81
CA TRP A 149 4.82 -2.81 25.93
C TRP A 149 6.12 -2.95 26.71
N TRP A 150 7.08 -2.05 26.49
CA TRP A 150 8.40 -2.09 27.11
C TRP A 150 8.77 -0.73 27.70
N THR A 151 9.54 -0.75 28.78
CA THR A 151 10.15 0.41 29.40
C THR A 151 11.45 0.81 28.69
N ASP A 152 11.99 1.99 28.98
CA ASP A 152 13.27 2.45 28.42
C ASP A 152 14.46 1.56 28.79
N ASP A 153 14.43 0.90 29.95
CA ASP A 153 15.45 -0.05 30.40
C ASP A 153 15.22 -1.49 29.88
N GLY A 154 14.17 -1.71 29.09
CA GLY A 154 13.90 -3.00 28.42
C GLY A 154 13.18 -4.02 29.29
N LYS A 155 12.42 -3.58 30.29
CA LYS A 155 11.50 -4.44 31.05
C LYS A 155 10.16 -4.52 30.32
N SER A 156 9.64 -5.74 30.20
CA SER A 156 8.30 -5.95 29.64
C SER A 156 7.22 -5.50 30.62
N LEU A 157 6.27 -4.73 30.12
CA LEU A 157 5.03 -4.33 30.78
C LEU A 157 3.85 -5.21 30.37
N GLY A 158 3.97 -5.96 29.27
CA GLY A 158 2.90 -6.77 28.68
C GLY A 158 1.76 -5.97 28.02
N THR A 159 1.71 -4.65 28.20
CA THR A 159 0.76 -3.72 27.59
C THR A 159 1.32 -2.28 27.63
N TYR A 160 0.68 -1.34 26.92
CA TYR A 160 0.99 0.08 27.05
C TYR A 160 0.52 0.64 28.39
N VAL A 161 1.41 1.38 29.06
CA VAL A 161 1.17 2.10 30.31
C VAL A 161 1.81 3.48 30.17
N ALA A 162 1.00 4.53 30.04
CA ALA A 162 1.47 5.87 29.67
C ALA A 162 2.62 6.43 30.54
N SER A 163 2.67 6.08 31.83
CA SER A 163 3.72 6.54 32.76
C SER A 163 4.98 5.67 32.78
N ARG A 164 5.01 4.53 32.08
CA ARG A 164 6.10 3.54 32.16
C ARG A 164 6.64 3.09 30.82
N SER A 165 5.80 3.09 29.78
CA SER A 165 6.19 2.71 28.42
C SER A 165 7.18 3.73 27.86
N CYS A 166 8.20 3.25 27.17
CA CYS A 166 9.21 4.10 26.53
C CYS A 166 8.63 5.01 25.42
N LYS A 167 7.55 4.58 24.76
CA LYS A 167 6.90 5.32 23.67
C LYS A 167 5.52 4.75 23.34
N THR A 168 4.80 5.42 22.43
CA THR A 168 3.48 5.03 21.93
C THR A 168 3.52 3.99 20.80
N CYS A 169 4.67 3.80 20.15
CA CYS A 169 4.89 2.90 19.01
C CYS A 169 4.33 1.47 19.24
N PRO A 170 3.59 0.86 18.30
CA PRO A 170 3.41 1.24 16.89
C PRO A 170 2.35 2.33 16.65
N GLY A 171 1.89 3.01 17.69
CA GLY A 171 0.98 4.14 17.60
C GLY A 171 -0.36 3.86 18.28
N THR A 172 -0.92 4.90 18.90
CA THR A 172 -2.16 4.87 19.68
C THR A 172 -3.42 4.54 18.87
N ALA A 173 -3.33 4.46 17.53
CA ALA A 173 -4.40 4.00 16.63
C ALA A 173 -4.03 2.75 15.81
N PHE A 174 -2.86 2.13 16.04
CA PHE A 174 -2.41 0.94 15.32
C PHE A 174 -3.34 -0.25 15.56
N PHE A 175 -4.09 -0.69 14.54
CA PHE A 175 -5.19 -1.65 14.69
C PHE A 175 -6.10 -1.31 15.89
N GLY A 176 -6.47 -0.03 16.03
CA GLY A 176 -7.36 0.42 17.11
C GLY A 176 -6.70 0.53 18.49
N GLY A 177 -5.37 0.43 18.58
CA GLY A 177 -4.61 0.91 19.73
C GLY A 177 -3.34 0.12 20.06
N ASN A 178 -2.49 0.73 20.89
CA ASN A 178 -1.20 0.18 21.29
C ASN A 178 -1.24 -0.64 22.61
N THR A 179 -2.42 -0.91 23.16
CA THR A 179 -2.57 -1.74 24.36
C THR A 179 -2.67 -3.23 24.01
N ARG A 180 -2.43 -4.10 24.99
CA ARG A 180 -2.67 -5.55 24.86
C ARG A 180 -4.13 -5.85 24.53
N ALA A 181 -5.06 -5.14 25.16
CA ALA A 181 -6.49 -5.29 24.91
C ALA A 181 -6.86 -4.93 23.46
N SER A 182 -6.28 -3.85 22.91
CA SER A 182 -6.47 -3.49 21.49
C SER A 182 -5.91 -4.56 20.56
N TYR A 183 -4.72 -5.09 20.84
CA TYR A 183 -4.13 -6.20 20.07
C TYR A 183 -5.04 -7.44 20.08
N ASP A 184 -5.45 -7.89 21.27
CA ASP A 184 -6.28 -9.10 21.44
C ASP A 184 -7.64 -8.96 20.75
N LYS A 185 -8.20 -7.75 20.73
CA LYS A 185 -9.50 -7.46 20.09
C LYS A 185 -9.40 -7.33 18.57
N ASN A 186 -8.35 -6.67 18.05
CA ASN A 186 -8.38 -6.15 16.69
C ASN A 186 -7.35 -6.79 15.74
N LEU A 187 -6.13 -7.10 16.19
CA LEU A 187 -5.08 -7.64 15.32
C LEU A 187 -4.94 -9.16 15.48
N LYS A 188 -4.88 -9.65 16.72
CA LYS A 188 -4.74 -11.08 17.02
C LYS A 188 -5.75 -11.97 16.26
N PRO A 189 -7.06 -11.65 16.20
CA PRO A 189 -8.02 -12.49 15.49
C PRO A 189 -7.76 -12.54 13.98
N LEU A 190 -7.26 -11.45 13.39
CA LEU A 190 -6.91 -11.40 11.97
C LEU A 190 -5.68 -12.26 11.68
N ILE A 191 -4.66 -12.19 12.54
CA ILE A 191 -3.48 -13.06 12.46
C ILE A 191 -3.88 -14.53 12.57
N VAL A 192 -4.75 -14.88 13.53
CA VAL A 192 -5.26 -16.26 13.68
C VAL A 192 -5.96 -16.74 12.41
N LYS A 193 -6.84 -15.92 11.82
CA LYS A 193 -7.48 -16.24 10.54
C LYS A 193 -6.45 -16.45 9.43
N ALA A 194 -5.41 -15.61 9.35
CA ALA A 194 -4.37 -15.71 8.31
C ALA A 194 -3.49 -16.95 8.53
N MET A 195 -3.23 -17.30 9.79
CA MET A 195 -2.55 -18.54 10.13
C MET A 195 -3.39 -19.78 9.74
N ASN A 196 -4.72 -19.69 9.83
CA ASN A 196 -5.62 -20.79 9.49
C ASN A 196 -6.07 -20.80 8.01
N GLY A 197 -5.63 -19.85 7.19
CA GLY A 197 -6.03 -19.76 5.78
C GLY A 197 -7.47 -19.28 5.57
N THR A 198 -8.10 -18.68 6.58
CA THR A 198 -9.48 -18.16 6.54
C THR A 198 -9.53 -16.64 6.57
N TYR A 199 -8.39 -15.99 6.37
CA TYR A 199 -8.30 -14.54 6.27
C TYR A 199 -8.66 -14.10 4.85
N ASN A 200 -9.74 -13.34 4.74
CA ASN A 200 -10.11 -12.68 3.50
C ASN A 200 -9.31 -11.38 3.41
N VAL A 201 -8.62 -11.19 2.29
CA VAL A 201 -7.95 -9.93 1.96
C VAL A 201 -9.00 -8.82 2.07
N PRO A 202 -8.77 -7.76 2.87
CA PRO A 202 -9.62 -6.59 2.88
C PRO A 202 -9.70 -6.09 1.43
N VAL A 203 -10.87 -6.20 0.81
CA VAL A 203 -11.12 -5.62 -0.51
C VAL A 203 -10.76 -4.14 -0.37
N LYS A 204 -9.96 -3.61 -1.31
CA LYS A 204 -9.68 -2.17 -1.37
C LYS A 204 -11.01 -1.44 -1.16
N GLU A 205 -11.13 -0.68 -0.08
CA GLU A 205 -12.04 0.47 -0.06
C GLU A 205 -11.45 1.43 -1.10
N GLU A 206 -11.73 1.17 -2.38
CA GLU A 206 -11.66 2.23 -3.38
C GLU A 206 -12.68 3.26 -2.90
N GLU A 207 -12.30 4.54 -2.87
CA GLU A 207 -13.29 5.60 -2.70
C GLU A 207 -14.39 5.32 -3.71
N GLU A 208 -15.61 5.06 -3.24
CA GLU A 208 -16.74 4.83 -4.14
C GLU A 208 -16.87 6.08 -5.01
N VAL A 209 -16.38 6.00 -6.24
CA VAL A 209 -16.64 7.02 -7.25
C VAL A 209 -18.13 6.97 -7.46
N THR A 210 -18.84 7.98 -6.97
CA THR A 210 -20.29 8.02 -7.11
C THR A 210 -20.62 8.02 -8.60
N GLN A 211 -21.80 7.51 -8.97
CA GLN A 211 -22.26 7.57 -10.36
C GLN A 211 -22.19 9.01 -10.91
N GLU A 212 -22.45 10.01 -10.07
CA GLU A 212 -22.34 11.43 -10.43
C GLU A 212 -20.90 11.84 -10.75
N GLN A 213 -19.92 11.41 -9.95
CA GLN A 213 -18.50 11.68 -10.20
C GLN A 213 -18.03 10.98 -11.48
N PHE A 214 -18.43 9.72 -11.68
CA PHE A 214 -18.13 8.99 -12.91
C PHE A 214 -18.72 9.70 -14.14
N ASN A 215 -20.00 10.10 -14.08
CA ASN A 215 -20.66 10.82 -15.17
C ASN A 215 -19.92 12.11 -15.49
N LYS A 216 -19.51 12.89 -14.47
CA LYS A 216 -18.76 14.14 -14.68
C LYS A 216 -17.38 13.90 -15.32
N MET A 217 -16.69 12.83 -14.93
CA MET A 217 -15.43 12.44 -15.56
C MET A 217 -15.64 12.02 -17.02
N MET A 218 -16.70 11.25 -17.30
CA MET A 218 -17.06 10.81 -18.64
C MET A 218 -17.43 12.00 -19.53
N ASP A 219 -18.24 12.94 -19.04
CA ASP A 219 -18.61 14.16 -19.75
C ASP A 219 -17.38 14.98 -20.12
N THR A 220 -16.44 15.11 -19.18
CA THR A 220 -15.16 15.81 -19.42
C THR A 220 -14.35 15.12 -20.52
N TYR A 221 -14.25 13.79 -20.46
CA TYR A 221 -13.54 13.00 -21.46
C TYR A 221 -14.18 13.12 -22.85
N LEU A 222 -15.50 12.98 -22.94
CA LEU A 222 -16.26 13.10 -24.20
C LEU A 222 -16.14 14.50 -24.80
N ALA A 223 -16.23 15.55 -23.97
CA ALA A 223 -16.01 16.93 -24.41
C ALA A 223 -14.58 17.16 -24.92
N GLY A 224 -13.60 16.49 -24.30
CA GLY A 224 -12.21 16.48 -24.76
C GLY A 224 -12.04 15.83 -26.12
N LEU A 225 -12.64 14.65 -26.33
CA LEU A 225 -12.62 13.95 -27.62
C LEU A 225 -13.24 14.80 -28.75
N ALA A 226 -14.39 15.43 -28.50
CA ALA A 226 -15.09 16.26 -29.48
C ALA A 226 -14.23 17.42 -30.04
N LYS A 227 -13.32 17.95 -29.23
CA LYS A 227 -12.41 19.06 -29.59
C LYS A 227 -11.14 18.61 -30.29
N GLN A 228 -10.85 17.30 -30.33
CA GLN A 228 -9.62 16.83 -30.96
C GLN A 228 -9.65 17.00 -32.47
N GLN A 229 -8.50 17.40 -33.01
CA GLN A 229 -8.34 17.46 -34.45
C GLN A 229 -8.34 16.04 -35.05
N PRO A 230 -9.10 15.81 -36.13
CA PRO A 230 -9.09 14.55 -36.84
C PRO A 230 -7.75 14.30 -37.55
N CYS A 231 -7.40 13.03 -37.71
CA CYS A 231 -6.13 12.62 -38.29
C CYS A 231 -6.10 12.82 -39.82
N SER A 232 -4.89 12.87 -40.39
CA SER A 232 -4.66 13.06 -41.83
C SER A 232 -5.16 11.90 -42.69
N TRP A 233 -5.10 10.66 -42.20
CA TRP A 233 -5.50 9.48 -42.98
C TRP A 233 -6.97 9.51 -43.44
N SER A 234 -7.85 10.19 -42.69
CA SER A 234 -9.27 10.31 -43.03
C SER A 234 -9.61 11.58 -43.78
N GLU A 235 -8.65 12.44 -44.08
CA GLU A 235 -8.90 13.79 -44.63
C GLU A 235 -9.72 13.75 -45.93
N THR A 236 -9.34 12.91 -46.89
CA THR A 236 -10.07 12.76 -48.16
C THR A 236 -11.52 12.35 -47.95
N ALA A 237 -11.74 11.33 -47.11
CA ALA A 237 -13.08 10.83 -46.80
C ALA A 237 -13.93 11.86 -46.05
N ARG A 238 -13.32 12.63 -45.13
CA ARG A 238 -14.01 13.70 -44.39
C ARG A 238 -14.41 14.84 -45.30
N LYS A 239 -13.50 15.33 -46.16
CA LYS A 239 -13.80 16.37 -47.15
C LYS A 239 -14.95 15.95 -48.09
N TRP A 240 -14.93 14.71 -48.58
CA TRP A 240 -16.03 14.16 -49.37
C TRP A 240 -17.34 14.14 -48.57
N ALA A 241 -17.33 13.58 -47.36
CA ALA A 241 -18.52 13.46 -46.51
C ALA A 241 -19.11 14.81 -46.11
N GLU A 242 -18.28 15.83 -45.90
CA GLU A 242 -18.72 17.21 -45.65
C GLU A 242 -19.28 17.85 -46.93
N GLY A 243 -18.61 17.69 -48.07
CA GLY A 243 -19.00 18.30 -49.34
C GLY A 243 -20.34 17.82 -49.87
N ILE A 244 -20.67 16.54 -49.69
CA ILE A 244 -21.98 15.98 -50.07
C ILE A 244 -23.05 16.19 -48.99
N GLY A 245 -22.69 16.76 -47.84
CA GLY A 245 -23.61 16.99 -46.72
C GLY A 245 -23.97 15.74 -45.91
N LEU A 246 -23.20 14.65 -46.03
CA LEU A 246 -23.35 13.45 -45.22
C LEU A 246 -23.07 13.78 -43.74
N ILE A 247 -21.99 14.52 -43.48
CA ILE A 247 -21.62 15.02 -42.15
C ILE A 247 -21.79 16.54 -42.10
N LYS A 248 -22.81 17.01 -41.38
CA LYS A 248 -23.09 18.45 -41.17
C LYS A 248 -22.52 19.01 -39.87
N GLY A 249 -22.29 18.16 -38.86
CA GLY A 249 -21.90 18.56 -37.52
C GLY A 249 -23.11 18.78 -36.60
N ASP A 250 -22.84 19.27 -35.39
CA ASP A 250 -23.86 19.70 -34.42
C ASP A 250 -24.36 21.14 -34.69
N ASP A 251 -25.27 21.65 -33.86
CA ASP A 251 -25.85 23.00 -33.98
C ASP A 251 -24.82 24.14 -33.86
N LYS A 252 -23.59 23.82 -33.44
CA LYS A 252 -22.46 24.76 -33.34
C LYS A 252 -21.46 24.57 -34.48
N GLY A 253 -21.75 23.68 -35.43
CA GLY A 253 -20.88 23.37 -36.57
C GLY A 253 -19.72 22.41 -36.25
N ASN A 254 -19.63 21.86 -35.04
CA ASN A 254 -18.56 20.93 -34.71
C ASN A 254 -18.82 19.59 -35.39
N LYS A 255 -17.82 19.09 -36.11
CA LYS A 255 -17.91 17.82 -36.84
C LYS A 255 -17.72 16.59 -35.94
N ASN A 256 -17.11 16.77 -34.76
CA ASN A 256 -16.98 15.75 -33.71
C ASN A 256 -16.36 14.42 -34.20
N TYR A 257 -15.42 14.48 -35.14
CA TYR A 257 -14.84 13.30 -35.82
C TYR A 257 -14.13 12.30 -34.91
N LYS A 258 -13.72 12.73 -33.72
CA LYS A 258 -13.03 11.90 -32.72
C LYS A 258 -13.97 11.42 -31.61
N SER A 259 -15.23 11.84 -31.65
CA SER A 259 -16.29 11.38 -30.75
C SER A 259 -16.87 10.04 -31.21
N PHE A 260 -17.52 9.33 -30.29
CA PHE A 260 -18.31 8.14 -30.63
C PHE A 260 -19.56 8.53 -31.43
N CYS A 261 -19.88 7.72 -32.45
CA CYS A 261 -21.11 7.86 -33.22
C CYS A 261 -22.27 7.19 -32.46
N THR A 262 -23.31 7.95 -32.14
CA THR A 262 -24.54 7.38 -31.55
C THR A 262 -25.37 6.67 -32.61
N ARG A 263 -26.32 5.81 -32.17
CA ARG A 263 -27.25 5.16 -33.11
C ARG A 263 -28.10 6.18 -33.88
N GLU A 264 -28.50 7.27 -33.23
CA GLU A 264 -29.25 8.36 -33.89
C GLU A 264 -28.42 9.03 -34.99
N GLN A 265 -27.15 9.33 -34.70
CA GLN A 265 -26.24 9.91 -35.68
C GLN A 265 -26.00 8.94 -36.85
N MET A 266 -25.80 7.65 -36.56
CA MET A 266 -25.64 6.63 -37.60
C MET A 266 -26.86 6.54 -38.51
N VAL A 267 -28.07 6.50 -37.94
CA VAL A 267 -29.32 6.47 -38.72
C VAL A 267 -29.44 7.74 -39.58
N GLN A 268 -29.06 8.90 -39.07
CA GLN A 268 -29.02 10.14 -39.85
C GLN A 268 -28.03 10.07 -41.02
N PHE A 269 -26.83 9.51 -40.81
CA PHE A 269 -25.87 9.32 -41.89
C PHE A 269 -26.41 8.38 -42.97
N LEU A 270 -26.98 7.24 -42.57
CA LEU A 270 -27.56 6.27 -43.50
C LEU A 270 -28.76 6.82 -44.27
N TYR A 271 -29.64 7.57 -43.59
CA TYR A 271 -30.80 8.21 -44.21
C TYR A 271 -30.37 9.22 -45.29
N ARG A 272 -29.39 10.07 -44.97
CA ARG A 272 -28.82 11.02 -45.95
C ARG A 272 -28.14 10.29 -47.10
N PHE A 273 -27.37 9.25 -46.79
CA PHE A 273 -26.65 8.48 -47.80
C PHE A 273 -27.60 7.76 -48.77
N LYS A 274 -28.71 7.22 -48.28
CA LYS A 274 -29.74 6.57 -49.10
C LYS A 274 -30.26 7.48 -50.21
N ASP A 275 -30.41 8.77 -49.92
CA ASP A 275 -31.04 9.74 -50.82
C ASP A 275 -30.01 10.49 -51.70
N MET A 276 -28.72 10.17 -51.58
CA MET A 276 -27.65 10.69 -52.43
C MET A 276 -27.57 9.86 -53.72
N LYS A 277 -28.01 10.44 -54.84
CA LYS A 277 -27.80 9.91 -56.20
C LYS A 277 -26.50 10.43 -56.80
#